data_AF-A0A2H9MLP6-F1
#
_entry.id   AF-A0A2H9MLP6-F1
#
_cell.length_a   1.000
_cell.length_b   1.000
_cell.length_c   1.000
_cell.angle_alpha   90.00
_cell.angle_beta   90.00
_cell.angle_gamma   90.00
#
_symmetry.space_group_name_H-M   'P 1'
#
loop_
_entity.id
_entity.type
_entity.pdbx_description
1 polymer ?
#
loop_
_entity_poly.entity_id
_entity_poly.type
_entity_poly.pdbx_seq_one_letter_code
_entity_poly.pdbx_strand_id
1 'polypeptide(L)'
;MERQTLINGIRETLAKSGFYVSGSCNAVSFDIISRRDNMLLIIKVLTNVDAFSKPVANELKTLTKFLEASPLLIGEKSGAGEIEDDVIYLRHGVPIISKGTFDNLFLEGVPPLMYASPGGFYVRLDNDIIRMAREKKKISLGTMAEIAG
;
A
#
# COMPACT_ATOMS: atom_id res chain seq x y z
N MET A 1 -5.48 -2.39 17.13
CA MET A 1 -5.99 -1.08 17.61
C MET A 1 -7.51 -1.05 17.49
N GLU A 2 -8.22 -0.10 18.12
CA GLU A 2 -9.63 0.10 17.76
C GLU A 2 -9.69 0.69 16.34
N ARG A 3 -10.55 0.12 15.49
CA ARG A 3 -10.67 0.52 14.08
C ARG A 3 -10.91 2.02 13.89
N GLN A 4 -11.67 2.63 14.79
CA GLN A 4 -11.96 4.07 14.70
C GLN A 4 -10.70 4.92 14.94
N THR A 5 -9.85 4.52 15.88
CA THR A 5 -8.55 5.17 16.13
C THR A 5 -7.65 5.07 14.90
N LEU A 6 -7.64 3.91 14.23
CA LEU A 6 -6.88 3.74 12.98
C LEU A 6 -7.40 4.66 11.87
N ILE A 7 -8.72 4.76 11.69
CA ILE A 7 -9.34 5.69 10.73
C ILE A 7 -8.95 7.14 11.04
N ASN A 8 -9.04 7.56 12.30
CA ASN A 8 -8.68 8.91 12.71
C ASN A 8 -7.20 9.20 12.42
N GLY A 9 -6.30 8.27 12.76
CA GLY A 9 -4.89 8.39 12.46
C GLY A 9 -4.60 8.51 10.96
N ILE A 10 -5.29 7.75 10.10
CA ILE A 10 -5.15 7.85 8.63
C ILE A 10 -5.61 9.23 8.13
N ARG A 11 -6.73 9.73 8.66
CA ARG A 11 -7.26 11.06 8.31
C ARG A 11 -6.30 12.17 8.71
N GLU A 12 -5.68 12.08 9.88
CA GLU A 12 -4.67 13.04 10.34
C GLU A 12 -3.42 13.02 9.46
N THR A 13 -2.90 11.84 9.13
CA THR A 13 -1.76 11.68 8.21
C THR A 13 -2.06 12.35 6.86
N LEU A 14 -3.23 12.08 6.27
CA LEU A 14 -3.65 12.70 5.01
C LEU A 14 -3.74 14.22 5.10
N ALA A 15 -4.36 14.75 6.16
CA ALA A 15 -4.49 16.19 6.37
C ALA A 15 -3.13 16.87 6.52
N LYS A 16 -2.21 16.30 7.31
CA LYS A 16 -0.82 16.78 7.45
C LYS A 16 -0.06 16.73 6.12
N SER A 17 -0.41 15.79 5.25
CA SER A 17 0.18 15.62 3.92
C SER A 17 -0.48 16.51 2.85
N GLY A 18 -1.37 17.44 3.23
CA GLY A 18 -2.01 18.38 2.32
C GLY A 18 -3.20 17.82 1.52
N PHE A 19 -3.77 16.68 1.91
CA PHE A 19 -5.01 16.19 1.34
C PHE A 19 -6.22 16.89 1.96
N TYR A 20 -7.20 17.23 1.13
CA TYR A 20 -8.56 17.48 1.56
C TYR A 20 -9.24 16.14 1.85
N VAL A 21 -9.63 15.92 3.11
CA VAL A 21 -10.25 14.67 3.55
C VAL A 21 -11.76 14.87 3.71
N SER A 22 -12.55 14.00 3.07
CA SER A 22 -14.02 13.98 3.21
C SER A 22 -14.48 13.84 4.66
N GLY A 23 -15.71 14.22 4.99
CA GLY A 23 -16.31 13.95 6.31
C GLY A 23 -16.45 12.45 6.62
N SER A 24 -17.09 12.12 7.75
CA SER A 24 -17.45 10.73 8.04
C SER A 24 -18.35 10.17 6.94
N CYS A 25 -17.98 9.02 6.39
CA CYS A 25 -18.73 8.33 5.34
C CYS A 25 -19.35 7.05 5.90
N ASN A 26 -20.65 6.84 5.66
CA ASN A 26 -21.35 5.60 6.03
C ASN A 26 -21.41 4.61 4.86
N ALA A 27 -20.29 4.41 4.17
CA ALA A 27 -20.20 3.48 3.04
C ALA A 27 -19.69 2.11 3.50
N VAL A 28 -20.23 1.05 2.91
CA VAL A 28 -19.73 -0.32 3.16
C VAL A 28 -18.38 -0.51 2.48
N SER A 29 -18.20 0.03 1.27
CA SER A 29 -17.05 -0.23 0.41
C SER A 29 -15.79 0.59 0.70
N PHE A 30 -15.91 1.70 1.44
CA PHE A 30 -14.79 2.57 1.81
C PHE A 30 -15.09 3.34 3.10
N ASP A 31 -14.06 3.94 3.69
CA ASP A 31 -14.17 4.70 4.93
C ASP A 31 -13.71 6.15 4.77
N ILE A 32 -12.78 6.39 3.85
CA ILE A 32 -12.18 7.71 3.64
C ILE A 32 -12.07 7.98 2.14
N ILE A 33 -12.55 9.15 1.71
CA ILE A 33 -12.20 9.76 0.42
C ILE A 33 -11.30 10.95 0.70
N SER A 34 -10.21 11.10 -0.06
CA SER A 34 -9.31 12.24 0.09
C SER A 34 -8.73 12.68 -1.25
N ARG A 35 -8.49 13.99 -1.40
CA ARG A 35 -7.97 14.57 -2.63
C ARG A 35 -6.78 15.51 -2.39
N ARG A 36 -5.73 15.38 -3.19
CA ARG A 36 -4.62 16.34 -3.30
C ARG A 36 -4.28 16.49 -4.77
N ASP A 37 -4.42 17.70 -5.31
CA ASP A 37 -4.26 17.98 -6.74
C ASP A 37 -5.10 17.02 -7.61
N ASN A 38 -4.45 16.28 -8.52
CA ASN A 38 -5.09 15.29 -9.38
C ASN A 38 -5.19 13.90 -8.73
N MET A 39 -4.66 13.71 -7.51
CA MET A 39 -4.72 12.44 -6.80
C MET A 39 -6.00 12.37 -5.96
N LEU A 40 -6.90 11.46 -6.33
CA LEU A 40 -8.07 11.09 -5.54
C LEU A 40 -7.85 9.68 -4.96
N LEU A 41 -7.93 9.54 -3.64
CA LEU A 41 -7.81 8.26 -2.94
C LEU A 41 -9.15 7.84 -2.35
N ILE A 42 -9.52 6.58 -2.53
CA ILE A 42 -10.64 5.95 -1.83
C ILE A 42 -10.09 4.80 -1.00
N ILE A 43 -10.16 4.96 0.32
CA ILE A 43 -9.47 4.11 1.28
C ILE A 43 -10.49 3.32 2.09
N LYS A 44 -10.27 2.00 2.16
CA LYS A 44 -10.93 1.11 3.12
C LYS A 44 -9.98 0.79 4.27
N VAL A 45 -10.50 0.67 5.48
CA VAL A 45 -9.75 0.39 6.70
C VAL A 45 -10.35 -0.83 7.42
N LEU A 46 -9.50 -1.83 7.68
CA LEU A 46 -9.88 -3.07 8.36
C LEU A 46 -8.78 -3.50 9.34
N THR A 47 -9.14 -3.83 10.58
CA THR A 47 -8.20 -4.47 11.52
C THR A 47 -7.73 -5.83 11.00
N ASN A 48 -8.65 -6.64 10.47
CA ASN A 48 -8.32 -7.90 9.79
C ASN A 48 -8.69 -7.80 8.30
N VAL A 49 -7.68 -7.83 7.42
CA VAL A 49 -7.88 -7.72 5.96
C VAL A 49 -8.54 -8.95 5.34
N ASP A 50 -8.67 -10.06 6.08
CA ASP A 50 -9.44 -11.22 5.62
C ASP A 50 -10.93 -10.96 5.49
N ALA A 51 -11.44 -9.96 6.21
CA ALA A 51 -12.81 -9.49 6.06
C ALA A 51 -13.04 -8.76 4.72
N PHE A 52 -11.98 -8.45 3.97
CA PHE A 52 -12.11 -7.81 2.66
C PHE A 52 -12.58 -8.81 1.61
N SER A 53 -13.87 -8.72 1.28
CA SER A 53 -14.55 -9.64 0.38
C SER A 53 -14.48 -9.19 -1.08
N LYS A 54 -14.60 -10.15 -2.02
CA LYS A 54 -14.62 -9.88 -3.46
C LYS A 54 -15.74 -8.92 -3.90
N PRO A 55 -16.99 -9.02 -3.37
CA PRO A 55 -18.04 -8.04 -3.68
C PRO A 55 -17.66 -6.61 -3.28
N VAL A 56 -17.19 -6.42 -2.05
CA VAL A 56 -16.74 -5.11 -1.52
C VAL A 56 -15.59 -4.56 -2.38
N ALA A 57 -14.64 -5.41 -2.76
CA ALA A 57 -13.53 -5.02 -3.63
C ALA A 57 -14.01 -4.59 -5.03
N ASN A 58 -15.02 -5.26 -5.59
CA ASN A 58 -15.56 -4.91 -6.90
C ASN A 58 -16.34 -3.59 -6.86
N GLU A 59 -17.11 -3.33 -5.80
CA GLU A 59 -17.75 -2.04 -5.59
C GLU A 59 -16.73 -0.91 -5.49
N LEU A 60 -15.71 -1.10 -4.65
CA LEU A 60 -14.62 -0.14 -4.48
C LEU A 60 -13.92 0.16 -5.82
N LYS A 61 -13.54 -0.89 -6.57
CA LYS A 61 -12.90 -0.73 -7.89
C LYS A 61 -13.80 -0.04 -8.91
N THR A 62 -15.10 -0.31 -8.85
CA THR A 62 -16.08 0.33 -9.75
C THR A 62 -16.14 1.82 -9.45
N LEU A 63 -16.29 2.20 -8.18
CA LEU A 63 -16.28 3.60 -7.75
C LEU A 63 -14.99 4.30 -8.14
N THR A 64 -13.84 3.69 -7.87
CA THR A 64 -12.55 4.30 -8.21
C THR A 64 -12.36 4.47 -9.71
N LYS A 65 -12.84 3.52 -10.53
CA LYS A 65 -12.81 3.66 -11.99
C LYS A 65 -13.68 4.81 -12.47
N PHE A 66 -14.90 4.97 -11.94
CA PHE A 66 -15.79 6.06 -12.33
C PHE A 66 -15.28 7.44 -11.92
N LEU A 67 -14.55 7.52 -10.80
CA LEU A 67 -14.06 8.77 -10.24
C LEU A 67 -12.60 9.07 -10.60
N GLU A 68 -11.96 8.23 -11.42
CA GLU A 68 -10.53 8.29 -11.72
C GLU A 68 -9.66 8.36 -10.44
N ALA A 69 -10.05 7.59 -9.44
CA ALA A 69 -9.39 7.51 -8.14
C ALA A 69 -8.52 6.25 -8.01
N SER A 70 -7.65 6.24 -7.01
CA SER A 70 -6.86 5.06 -6.62
C SER A 70 -7.48 4.38 -5.40
N PRO A 71 -7.78 3.07 -5.47
CA PRO A 71 -8.21 2.29 -4.31
C PRO A 71 -7.02 1.94 -3.42
N LEU A 72 -7.23 1.95 -2.10
CA LEU A 72 -6.25 1.48 -1.12
C LEU A 72 -6.93 0.81 0.06
N LEU A 73 -6.40 -0.32 0.52
CA LEU A 73 -6.79 -0.95 1.77
C LEU A 73 -5.69 -0.73 2.81
N ILE A 74 -6.06 -0.27 4.00
CA ILE A 74 -5.15 -0.19 5.14
C ILE A 74 -5.61 -1.19 6.18
N GLY A 75 -4.69 -2.02 6.67
CA GLY A 75 -5.02 -2.96 7.73
C GLY A 75 -3.85 -3.35 8.62
N GLU A 76 -4.18 -4.03 9.72
CA GLU A 76 -3.20 -4.39 10.77
C GLU A 76 -2.74 -5.84 10.63
N LYS A 77 -3.65 -6.76 10.31
CA LYS A 77 -3.34 -8.19 10.22
C LYS A 77 -4.16 -8.94 9.19
N SER A 78 -3.70 -10.14 8.88
CA SER A 78 -4.37 -11.21 8.15
C SER A 78 -4.29 -12.52 8.95
N GLY A 79 -4.87 -13.59 8.41
CA GLY A 79 -4.74 -14.94 8.95
C GLY A 79 -3.31 -15.50 8.89
N ALA A 80 -2.42 -14.89 8.10
CA ALA A 80 -1.01 -15.26 8.02
C ALA A 80 -0.11 -14.51 9.03
N GLY A 81 -0.63 -13.49 9.72
CA GLY A 81 0.16 -12.64 10.61
C GLY A 81 -0.14 -11.15 10.42
N GLU A 82 0.74 -10.30 10.96
CA GLU A 82 0.64 -8.85 10.81
C GLU A 82 0.89 -8.43 9.36
N ILE A 83 0.36 -7.26 8.97
CA ILE A 83 0.70 -6.62 7.70
C ILE A 83 2.03 -5.90 7.90
N GLU A 84 3.07 -6.40 7.27
CA GLU A 84 4.44 -5.89 7.41
C GLU A 84 4.57 -4.46 6.86
N ASP A 85 5.43 -3.67 7.49
CA ASP A 85 5.81 -2.35 6.98
C ASP A 85 6.66 -2.47 5.70
N ASP A 86 6.56 -1.46 4.84
CA ASP A 86 7.24 -1.33 3.54
C ASP A 86 6.90 -2.43 2.51
N VAL A 87 5.87 -3.24 2.77
CA VAL A 87 5.34 -4.27 1.87
C VAL A 87 3.96 -3.90 1.35
N ILE A 88 3.76 -4.04 0.03
CA ILE A 88 2.44 -4.03 -0.59
C ILE A 88 1.93 -5.46 -0.76
N TYR A 89 0.76 -5.75 -0.18
CA TYR A 89 0.01 -6.98 -0.46
C TYR A 89 -1.10 -6.68 -1.46
N LEU A 90 -1.60 -7.71 -2.15
CA LEU A 90 -2.70 -7.56 -3.11
C LEU A 90 -3.83 -8.52 -2.77
N ARG A 91 -5.05 -8.01 -2.63
CA ARG A 91 -6.26 -8.84 -2.48
C ARG A 91 -7.35 -8.35 -3.38
N HIS A 92 -7.90 -9.25 -4.19
CA HIS A 92 -8.93 -8.95 -5.18
C HIS A 92 -8.58 -7.79 -6.14
N GLY A 93 -7.28 -7.54 -6.35
CA GLY A 93 -6.76 -6.45 -7.17
C GLY A 93 -6.72 -5.08 -6.48
N VAL A 94 -6.85 -5.02 -5.15
CA VAL A 94 -6.70 -3.80 -4.34
C VAL A 94 -5.42 -3.90 -3.51
N PRO A 95 -4.54 -2.89 -3.56
CA PRO A 95 -3.32 -2.88 -2.75
C PRO A 95 -3.66 -2.73 -1.28
N ILE A 96 -2.92 -3.46 -0.44
CA ILE A 96 -3.01 -3.43 1.01
C ILE A 96 -1.65 -3.01 1.55
N ILE A 97 -1.66 -2.06 2.49
CA ILE A 97 -0.47 -1.65 3.24
C ILE A 97 -0.79 -1.50 4.72
N SER A 98 0.26 -1.53 5.55
CA SER A 98 0.16 -1.22 6.97
C SER A 98 -0.03 0.28 7.21
N LYS A 99 -0.34 0.66 8.47
CA LYS A 99 -0.35 2.07 8.88
C LYS A 99 1.05 2.70 8.82
N GLY A 100 2.10 1.96 9.19
CA GLY A 100 3.48 2.46 9.14
C GLY A 100 3.90 2.80 7.71
N THR A 101 3.66 1.89 6.77
CA THR A 101 3.88 2.13 5.34
C THR A 101 3.10 3.33 4.81
N PHE A 102 1.85 3.50 5.26
CA PHE A 102 1.02 4.64 4.88
C PHE A 102 1.61 5.96 5.37
N ASP A 103 2.10 6.01 6.61
CA ASP A 103 2.75 7.20 7.17
C ASP A 103 4.05 7.52 6.46
N ASN A 104 4.90 6.53 6.24
CA ASN A 104 6.14 6.66 5.47
C ASN A 104 5.87 7.24 4.08
N LEU A 105 4.86 6.71 3.38
CA LEU A 105 4.52 7.13 2.03
C LEU A 105 4.03 8.59 1.97
N PHE A 106 3.14 8.99 2.89
CA PHE A 106 2.47 10.28 2.79
C PHE A 106 3.12 11.41 3.58
N LEU A 107 3.74 11.13 4.73
CA LEU A 107 4.44 12.13 5.55
C LEU A 107 5.90 12.26 5.15
N GLU A 108 6.61 11.13 5.04
CA GLU A 108 8.05 11.11 4.79
C GLU A 108 8.40 11.04 3.29
N GLY A 109 7.43 10.73 2.43
CA GLY A 109 7.64 10.56 1.00
C GLY A 109 8.43 9.29 0.65
N VAL A 110 8.48 8.32 1.56
CA VAL A 110 9.20 7.06 1.40
C VAL A 110 8.26 5.99 0.85
N PRO A 111 8.42 5.54 -0.41
CA PRO A 111 7.56 4.53 -0.98
C PRO A 111 7.87 3.12 -0.43
N PRO A 112 6.88 2.22 -0.40
CA PRO A 112 7.13 0.81 -0.07
C PRO A 112 8.12 0.16 -1.05
N LEU A 113 8.92 -0.77 -0.54
CA LEU A 113 10.04 -1.38 -1.25
C LEU A 113 9.69 -2.77 -1.83
N MET A 114 8.75 -3.47 -1.20
CA MET A 114 8.46 -4.87 -1.47
C MET A 114 7.00 -5.08 -1.90
N TYR A 115 6.76 -6.15 -2.66
CA TYR A 115 5.43 -6.69 -2.93
C TYR A 115 5.34 -8.16 -2.55
N ALA A 116 4.26 -8.52 -1.87
CA ALA A 116 3.95 -9.89 -1.50
C ALA A 116 3.16 -10.59 -2.62
N SER A 117 3.59 -11.79 -3.01
CA SER A 117 2.94 -12.61 -4.03
C SER A 117 3.13 -14.10 -3.67
N PRO A 118 2.35 -15.05 -4.23
CA PRO A 118 2.60 -16.47 -3.97
C PRO A 118 4.08 -16.82 -4.24
N GLY A 119 4.76 -17.37 -3.24
CA GLY A 119 6.20 -17.68 -3.31
C GLY A 119 7.11 -16.74 -2.53
N GLY A 120 6.60 -15.63 -1.99
CA GLY A 120 7.34 -14.77 -1.05
C GLY A 120 7.25 -13.28 -1.35
N PHE A 121 8.25 -12.54 -0.88
CA PHE A 121 8.39 -11.12 -1.15
C PHE A 121 9.28 -10.89 -2.36
N TYR A 122 8.94 -9.87 -3.12
CA TYR A 122 9.62 -9.50 -4.34
C TYR A 122 9.96 -8.02 -4.29
N VAL A 123 11.08 -7.64 -4.89
CA VAL A 123 11.52 -6.25 -5.05
C VAL A 123 11.73 -5.99 -6.52
N ARG A 124 11.28 -4.82 -6.98
CA ARG A 124 11.59 -4.37 -8.33
C ARG A 124 12.97 -3.73 -8.32
N LEU A 125 13.90 -4.38 -9.01
CA LEU A 125 15.25 -3.90 -9.14
C LEU A 125 15.44 -3.14 -10.47
N ASP A 126 16.18 -2.03 -10.42
CA ASP A 126 16.61 -1.32 -11.61
C ASP A 126 17.86 -2.00 -12.19
N ASN A 127 17.69 -2.64 -13.34
CA ASN A 127 18.74 -3.39 -14.00
C ASN A 127 19.93 -2.51 -14.41
N ASP A 128 19.70 -1.25 -14.79
CA ASP A 128 20.76 -0.35 -15.21
C ASP A 128 21.58 0.10 -14.01
N ILE A 129 20.93 0.45 -12.90
CA ILE A 129 21.61 0.79 -11.64
C ILE A 129 22.41 -0.39 -11.13
N ILE A 130 21.83 -1.60 -11.14
CA ILE A 130 22.54 -2.82 -10.72
C ILE A 130 23.74 -3.09 -11.60
N ARG A 131 23.58 -3.00 -12.93
CA ARG A 131 24.68 -3.20 -13.88
C ARG A 131 25.81 -2.22 -13.63
N MET A 132 25.52 -0.93 -13.51
CA MET A 132 26.52 0.10 -13.22
C MET A 132 27.24 -0.16 -11.89
N ALA A 133 26.50 -0.53 -10.84
CA ALA A 133 27.08 -0.83 -9.52
C ALA A 133 28.01 -2.06 -9.56
N ARG A 134 27.64 -3.10 -10.31
CA ARG A 134 28.46 -4.30 -10.51
C ARG A 134 29.74 -3.98 -11.28
N GLU A 135 29.63 -3.26 -12.39
CA GLU A 135 30.78 -2.88 -13.22
C GLU A 135 31.77 -2.01 -12.44
N LYS A 136 31.27 -1.03 -11.68
CA LYS A 136 32.10 -0.19 -10.80
C LYS A 136 32.84 -1.00 -9.73
N LYS A 137 32.21 -2.05 -9.20
CA LYS A 137 32.81 -2.96 -8.21
C LYS A 137 33.55 -4.15 -8.82
N LYS A 138 33.64 -4.24 -10.16
CA LYS A 138 34.21 -5.38 -10.90
C LYS A 138 33.60 -6.73 -10.51
N ILE A 139 32.30 -6.76 -10.24
CA ILE A 139 31.53 -7.96 -9.86
C ILE A 139 30.86 -8.56 -11.10
N SER A 140 31.06 -9.86 -11.34
CA SER A 140 30.45 -10.60 -12.45
C SER A 140 29.00 -11.03 -12.16
N LEU A 141 28.26 -11.50 -13.18
CA LEU A 141 26.86 -11.96 -13.00
C LEU A 141 26.78 -13.20 -12.14
N GLY A 142 27.67 -14.16 -12.41
CA GLY A 142 27.81 -15.36 -11.59
C GLY A 142 28.15 -15.02 -10.14
N THR A 143 29.13 -14.14 -9.90
CA THR A 143 29.53 -13.76 -8.53
C THR A 143 28.39 -13.13 -7.75
N MET A 144 27.57 -12.28 -8.39
CA MET A 144 26.43 -11.68 -7.72
C MET A 144 25.32 -12.70 -7.43
N ALA A 145 25.08 -13.64 -8.35
CA ALA A 145 24.11 -14.72 -8.14
C ALA A 145 24.53 -15.63 -6.98
N GLU A 146 25.81 -16.00 -6.90
CA GLU A 146 26.36 -16.81 -5.82
C GLU A 146 26.24 -16.15 -4.44
N ILE A 147 26.38 -14.81 -4.37
CA ILE A 147 26.17 -14.06 -3.12
C ILE A 147 24.67 -13.98 -2.75
N ALA A 148 23.79 -13.88 -3.74
CA ALA A 148 22.36 -13.72 -3.51
C ALA A 148 21.65 -15.00 -3.05
N GLY A 149 22.22 -16.16 -3.34
CA GLY A 149 21.66 -17.48 -3.01
C GLY A 149 20.86 -18.07 -4.16
#